data_AF-A0A6I0EDB0-F1
#
_entry.id   AF-A0A6I0EDB0-F1
#
_cell.length_a   1.000
_cell.length_b   1.000
_cell.length_c   1.000
_cell.angle_alpha   90.00
_cell.angle_beta   90.00
_cell.angle_gamma   90.00
#
_symmetry.space_group_name_H-M   'P 1'
#
loop_
_entity.id
_entity.type
_entity.pdbx_description
1 polymer ?
#
loop_
_entity_poly.entity_id
_entity_poly.type
_entity_poly.pdbx_seq_one_letter_code
_entity_poly.pdbx_strand_id
1 'polypeptide(L)'
;MNMQILNRLARRAGMLSLAAIPVVGIIGPSAAEPGGLAGSWSGGGWVSFASGSKEKARCHARYSGGGGSYTVTATCATASGKASQTAKVYKAGGNSYKGSFFNSEYNVRGSIRVTVHGKSQSVSLSGDGTAAQLSLSRR
;
A
#
# COMPACT_ATOMS: atom_id res chain seq x y z
N MET A 1 69.71 -34.30 -43.20
CA MET A 1 69.88 -35.74 -42.88
C MET A 1 69.67 -35.90 -41.36
N ASN A 2 68.97 -36.96 -40.92
CA ASN A 2 68.42 -37.28 -39.58
C ASN A 2 67.06 -36.61 -39.28
N MET A 3 65.88 -37.26 -39.31
CA MET A 3 65.39 -38.62 -38.98
C MET A 3 65.40 -38.97 -37.48
N GLN A 4 64.26 -39.54 -37.05
CA GLN A 4 63.90 -40.28 -35.82
C GLN A 4 62.92 -39.49 -34.92
N ILE A 5 61.59 -39.69 -35.02
CA ILE A 5 60.73 -40.83 -34.62
C ILE A 5 60.09 -40.62 -33.23
N LEU A 6 58.76 -40.46 -33.29
CA LEU A 6 57.66 -40.89 -32.40
C LEU A 6 57.95 -41.17 -30.92
N ASN A 7 57.11 -40.56 -30.06
CA ASN A 7 56.65 -41.20 -28.83
C ASN A 7 55.12 -41.18 -28.75
N ARG A 8 54.53 -42.36 -28.50
CA ARG A 8 53.10 -42.59 -28.30
C ARG A 8 52.74 -42.54 -26.81
N LEU A 9 51.42 -42.50 -26.58
CA LEU A 9 50.66 -42.79 -25.35
C LEU A 9 50.44 -41.58 -24.44
N ALA A 10 49.32 -41.40 -23.74
CA ALA A 10 47.92 -41.77 -23.89
C ALA A 10 47.23 -41.14 -22.66
N ARG A 11 45.97 -40.72 -22.81
CA ARG A 11 44.97 -40.49 -21.74
C ARG A 11 45.21 -39.31 -20.78
N ARG A 12 44.29 -38.34 -20.81
CA ARG A 12 43.18 -38.25 -19.84
C ARG A 12 42.19 -37.19 -20.32
N ALA A 13 40.94 -37.61 -20.50
CA ALA A 13 39.81 -36.71 -20.66
C ALA A 13 39.58 -35.98 -19.31
N GLY A 14 39.46 -34.66 -19.37
CA GLY A 14 39.07 -33.82 -18.24
C GLY A 14 38.16 -32.72 -18.76
N MET A 15 36.86 -32.95 -18.70
CA MET A 15 35.82 -31.97 -18.97
C MET A 15 35.97 -30.80 -17.98
N LEU A 16 36.20 -29.58 -18.45
CA LEU A 16 36.07 -28.37 -17.64
C LEU A 16 34.64 -27.83 -17.79
N SER A 17 33.84 -28.05 -16.75
CA SER A 17 32.46 -27.58 -16.64
C SER A 17 32.41 -26.04 -16.51
N LEU A 18 31.55 -25.40 -17.30
CA LEU A 18 31.13 -24.01 -17.11
C LEU A 18 30.41 -23.88 -15.76
N ALA A 19 30.98 -23.11 -14.83
CA ALA A 19 30.29 -22.71 -13.62
C ALA A 19 29.40 -21.48 -13.91
N ALA A 20 28.08 -21.70 -14.06
CA ALA A 20 27.09 -20.64 -14.10
C ALA A 20 26.86 -20.11 -12.68
N ILE A 21 27.07 -18.80 -12.47
CA ILE A 21 26.83 -18.11 -11.19
C ILE A 21 25.34 -17.75 -11.13
N PRO A 22 24.55 -18.28 -10.18
CA PRO A 22 23.19 -17.81 -9.98
C PRO A 22 23.23 -16.47 -9.25
N VAL A 23 22.82 -15.39 -9.93
CA VAL A 23 22.51 -14.12 -9.27
C VAL A 23 21.19 -14.31 -8.52
N VAL A 24 21.28 -14.55 -7.21
CA VAL A 24 20.11 -14.57 -6.33
C VAL A 24 19.70 -13.12 -6.07
N GLY A 25 18.69 -12.63 -6.79
CA GLY A 25 18.08 -11.34 -6.53
C GLY A 25 17.40 -11.34 -5.17
N ILE A 26 17.90 -10.55 -4.23
CA ILE A 26 17.33 -10.39 -2.90
C ILE A 26 16.11 -9.47 -3.03
N ILE A 27 14.92 -10.04 -3.23
CA ILE A 27 13.67 -9.30 -3.09
C ILE A 27 13.40 -9.18 -1.58
N GLY A 28 13.94 -8.15 -0.95
CA GLY A 28 13.71 -7.89 0.47
C GLY A 28 12.23 -7.54 0.73
N PRO A 29 11.62 -8.03 1.83
CA PRO A 29 10.26 -7.63 2.19
C PRO A 29 10.25 -6.14 2.54
N SER A 30 9.32 -5.37 1.95
CA SER A 30 9.03 -4.01 2.38
C SER A 30 8.59 -4.05 3.84
N ALA A 31 9.47 -3.66 4.77
CA ALA A 31 9.16 -3.63 6.19
C ALA A 31 7.96 -2.71 6.42
N ALA A 32 6.84 -3.28 6.85
CA ALA A 32 5.71 -2.50 7.31
C ALA A 32 6.17 -1.73 8.55
N GLU A 33 6.23 -0.40 8.46
CA GLU A 33 6.64 0.42 9.60
C GLU A 33 5.73 0.13 10.81
N PRO A 34 6.30 -0.26 11.97
CA PRO A 34 5.51 -0.49 13.17
C PRO A 34 4.71 0.78 13.51
N GLY A 35 3.38 0.67 13.53
CA GLY A 35 2.48 1.79 13.80
C GLY A 35 2.13 2.69 12.60
N GLY A 36 2.59 2.36 11.39
CA GLY A 36 2.20 3.05 10.15
C GLY A 36 0.80 2.65 9.63
N LEU A 37 0.36 3.26 8.53
CA LEU A 37 -0.97 3.00 7.95
C LEU A 37 -1.06 1.71 7.12
N ALA A 38 0.08 1.21 6.62
CA ALA A 38 0.12 0.05 5.72
C ALA A 38 -0.72 -1.11 6.24
N GLY A 39 -1.61 -1.64 5.40
CA GLY A 39 -2.48 -2.75 5.78
C GLY A 39 -3.94 -2.54 5.38
N SER A 40 -4.75 -3.52 5.75
CA SER A 40 -6.21 -3.49 5.59
C SER A 40 -6.86 -3.00 6.87
N TRP A 41 -7.92 -2.20 6.71
CA TRP A 41 -8.68 -1.62 7.80
C TRP A 41 -10.17 -1.74 7.50
N SER A 42 -10.98 -1.87 8.55
CA SER A 42 -12.43 -1.85 8.42
C SER A 42 -13.10 -1.27 9.65
N GLY A 43 -14.27 -0.69 9.45
CA GLY A 43 -15.03 -0.09 10.54
C GLY A 43 -16.16 0.77 9.99
N GLY A 44 -16.39 1.92 10.59
CA GLY A 44 -17.47 2.79 10.17
C GLY A 44 -17.59 4.05 11.00
N GLY A 45 -18.68 4.76 10.79
CA GLY A 45 -18.96 6.01 11.48
C GLY A 45 -20.11 6.72 10.81
N TRP A 46 -20.01 8.03 10.67
CA TRP A 46 -21.07 8.86 10.10
C TRP A 46 -20.56 9.68 8.92
N VAL A 47 -21.42 9.83 7.92
CA VAL A 47 -21.26 10.73 6.78
C VAL A 47 -22.38 11.75 6.84
N SER A 48 -22.03 13.02 6.74
CA SER A 48 -22.96 14.14 6.59
C SER A 48 -22.89 14.62 5.15
N PHE A 49 -24.03 14.78 4.51
CA PHE A 49 -24.13 15.21 3.11
C PHE A 49 -24.53 16.69 3.02
N ALA A 50 -24.29 17.29 1.85
CA ALA A 50 -24.63 18.69 1.59
C ALA A 50 -26.14 18.99 1.72
N SER A 51 -27.00 17.98 1.58
CA SER A 51 -28.45 18.08 1.82
C SER A 51 -28.83 18.25 3.29
N GLY A 52 -27.88 18.11 4.22
CA GLY A 52 -28.10 18.09 5.67
C GLY A 52 -28.39 16.71 6.24
N SER A 53 -28.58 15.68 5.40
CA SER A 53 -28.77 14.31 5.89
C SER A 53 -27.48 13.76 6.52
N LYS A 54 -27.64 12.85 7.48
CA LYS A 54 -26.53 12.17 8.15
C LYS A 54 -26.80 10.68 8.20
N GLU A 55 -25.84 9.90 7.70
CA GLU A 55 -25.99 8.46 7.56
C GLU A 55 -24.83 7.68 8.14
N LYS A 56 -25.14 6.48 8.63
CA LYS A 56 -24.13 5.56 9.14
C LYS A 56 -23.41 4.92 7.97
N ALA A 57 -22.08 4.94 8.02
CA ALA A 57 -21.23 4.33 7.00
C ALA A 57 -20.52 3.09 7.54
N ARG A 58 -20.36 2.08 6.69
CA ARG A 58 -19.45 0.95 6.86
C ARG A 58 -18.36 1.04 5.81
N CYS A 59 -17.11 1.00 6.24
CA CYS A 59 -15.97 1.24 5.36
C CYS A 59 -14.94 0.13 5.43
N HIS A 60 -14.34 -0.15 4.28
CA HIS A 60 -13.16 -0.99 4.11
C HIS A 60 -12.09 -0.16 3.40
N ALA A 61 -10.87 -0.15 3.93
CA ALA A 61 -9.76 0.61 3.36
C ALA A 61 -8.51 -0.26 3.29
N ARG A 62 -7.72 -0.09 2.22
CA ARG A 62 -6.39 -0.67 2.07
C ARG A 62 -5.38 0.45 1.84
N TYR A 63 -4.37 0.51 2.70
CA TYR A 63 -3.24 1.42 2.53
C TYR A 63 -2.05 0.66 1.96
N SER A 64 -1.48 1.15 0.86
CA SER A 64 -0.22 0.69 0.29
C SER A 64 0.83 1.82 0.34
N GLY A 65 2.11 1.46 0.34
CA GLY A 65 3.22 2.40 0.56
C GLY A 65 3.89 2.25 1.92
N GLY A 66 4.68 3.25 2.31
CA GLY A 66 5.56 3.22 3.48
C GLY A 66 6.35 4.53 3.62
N GLY A 67 7.19 4.64 4.66
CA GLY A 67 8.03 5.82 4.88
C GLY A 67 7.23 7.12 5.05
N GLY A 68 6.03 7.03 5.62
CA GLY A 68 5.14 8.17 5.81
C GLY A 68 4.35 8.64 4.57
N SER A 69 4.42 7.95 3.43
CA SER A 69 3.59 8.24 2.25
C SER A 69 2.78 7.01 1.85
N TYR A 70 1.45 7.15 1.83
CA TYR A 70 0.55 6.04 1.55
C TYR A 70 -0.49 6.42 0.51
N THR A 71 -0.80 5.46 -0.35
CA THR A 71 -2.02 5.48 -1.15
C THR A 71 -3.07 4.68 -0.40
N VAL A 72 -4.26 5.24 -0.24
CA VAL A 72 -5.42 4.54 0.33
C VAL A 72 -6.46 4.34 -0.76
N THR A 73 -6.97 3.12 -0.88
CA THR A 73 -8.21 2.83 -1.61
C THR A 73 -9.24 2.37 -0.59
N ALA A 74 -10.41 2.99 -0.60
CA ALA A 74 -11.46 2.73 0.35
C ALA A 74 -12.83 2.64 -0.34
N THR A 75 -13.69 1.79 0.20
CA THR A 75 -15.11 1.73 -0.15
C THR A 75 -15.92 1.91 1.12
N CYS A 76 -16.87 2.83 1.09
CA CYS A 76 -17.82 3.09 2.15
C CYS A 76 -19.25 2.88 1.65
N ALA A 77 -20.08 2.19 2.44
CA ALA A 77 -21.48 1.97 2.17
C ALA A 77 -22.33 2.63 3.25
N THR A 78 -23.36 3.34 2.84
CA THR A 78 -24.39 3.98 3.66
C THR A 78 -25.76 3.38 3.32
N ALA A 79 -26.85 3.94 3.86
CA ALA A 79 -28.18 3.47 3.52
C ALA A 79 -28.61 3.95 2.12
N SER A 80 -28.18 5.16 1.73
CA SER A 80 -28.50 5.76 0.43
C SER A 80 -27.58 5.35 -0.71
N GLY A 81 -26.38 4.84 -0.42
CA GLY A 81 -25.47 4.43 -1.48
C GLY A 81 -24.08 3.99 -1.05
N LYS A 82 -23.22 3.74 -2.04
CA LYS A 82 -21.83 3.33 -1.87
C LYS A 82 -20.91 4.33 -2.57
N ALA A 83 -19.76 4.61 -1.97
CA ALA A 83 -18.71 5.43 -2.56
C ALA A 83 -17.38 4.68 -2.49
N SER A 84 -16.66 4.63 -3.61
CA SER A 84 -15.28 4.17 -3.66
C SER A 84 -14.35 5.35 -3.93
N GLN A 85 -13.24 5.42 -3.20
CA GLN A 85 -12.32 6.54 -3.24
C GLN A 85 -10.87 6.07 -3.17
N THR A 86 -10.00 6.68 -3.98
CA THR A 86 -8.56 6.60 -3.80
C THR A 86 -7.99 7.96 -3.37
N ALA A 87 -7.09 7.99 -2.40
CA ALA A 87 -6.43 9.20 -1.94
C ALA A 87 -4.95 8.94 -1.64
N LYS A 88 -4.14 9.99 -1.65
CA LYS A 88 -2.77 9.95 -1.12
C LYS A 88 -2.74 10.67 0.21
N VAL A 89 -2.11 10.06 1.21
CA VAL A 89 -1.91 10.63 2.54
C VAL A 89 -0.44 10.60 2.91
N TYR A 90 -0.02 11.66 3.59
CA TYR A 90 1.36 11.89 3.99
C TYR A 90 1.42 12.13 5.49
N LYS A 91 2.50 11.67 6.11
CA LYS A 91 2.75 11.85 7.54
C LYS A 91 2.86 13.34 7.84
N ALA A 92 2.01 13.83 8.74
CA ALA A 92 2.03 15.21 9.19
C ALA A 92 2.91 15.38 10.45
N GLY A 93 3.07 14.31 11.24
CA GLY A 93 3.84 14.28 12.48
C GLY A 93 3.32 13.18 13.39
N GLY A 94 4.18 12.60 14.23
CA GLY A 94 3.78 11.53 15.16
C GLY A 94 3.00 10.39 14.48
N ASN A 95 1.75 10.20 14.91
CA ASN A 95 0.79 9.21 14.40
C ASN A 95 -0.30 9.82 13.49
N SER A 96 -0.11 11.07 13.03
CA SER A 96 -1.06 11.81 12.21
C SER A 96 -0.64 11.89 10.75
N TYR A 97 -1.63 11.80 9.86
CA TYR A 97 -1.49 11.84 8.42
C TYR A 97 -2.54 12.77 7.81
N LYS A 98 -2.21 13.39 6.68
CA LYS A 98 -3.10 14.30 5.96
C LYS A 98 -2.96 14.11 4.45
N GLY A 99 -4.01 14.46 3.71
CA GLY A 99 -4.00 14.42 2.26
C GLY A 99 -5.23 15.08 1.67
N SER A 100 -5.38 14.93 0.35
CA SER A 100 -6.57 15.32 -0.39
C SER A 100 -7.12 14.14 -1.18
N PHE A 101 -8.40 14.25 -1.52
CA PHE A 101 -9.08 13.26 -2.36
C PHE A 101 -9.99 13.96 -3.36
N PHE A 102 -10.30 13.25 -4.43
CA PHE A 102 -11.32 13.65 -5.40
C PHE A 102 -12.17 12.44 -5.74
N ASN A 103 -13.46 12.52 -5.41
CA ASN A 103 -14.45 11.55 -5.81
C ASN A 103 -15.08 12.00 -7.13
N SER A 104 -14.77 11.32 -8.23
CA SER A 104 -15.32 11.68 -9.54
C SER A 104 -16.80 11.30 -9.69
N GLU A 105 -17.26 10.24 -9.02
CA GLU A 105 -18.65 9.77 -9.09
C GLU A 105 -19.61 10.81 -8.49
N TYR A 106 -19.20 11.43 -7.38
CA TYR A 106 -19.98 12.46 -6.69
C TYR A 106 -19.50 13.88 -6.98
N ASN A 107 -18.46 14.04 -7.80
CA ASN A 107 -17.76 15.30 -8.06
C ASN A 107 -17.41 16.09 -6.77
N VAL A 108 -16.88 15.38 -5.77
CA VAL A 108 -16.49 15.96 -4.47
C VAL A 108 -14.98 16.01 -4.33
N ARG A 109 -14.43 17.20 -4.06
CA ARG A 109 -13.03 17.42 -3.68
C ARG A 109 -12.95 17.71 -2.20
N GLY A 110 -11.94 17.14 -1.55
CA GLY A 110 -11.82 17.32 -0.12
C GLY A 110 -10.45 17.02 0.45
N SER A 111 -10.40 17.14 1.77
CA SER A 111 -9.23 16.79 2.58
C SER A 111 -9.53 15.56 3.42
N ILE A 112 -8.49 14.77 3.66
CA ILE A 112 -8.50 13.61 4.55
C ILE A 112 -7.49 13.85 5.67
N ARG A 113 -7.88 13.52 6.90
CA ARG A 113 -6.96 13.39 8.04
C ARG A 113 -7.13 12.03 8.68
N VAL A 114 -6.02 11.47 9.12
CA VAL A 114 -5.99 10.18 9.80
C VAL A 114 -5.11 10.28 11.03
N THR A 115 -5.58 9.79 12.16
CA THR A 115 -4.78 9.63 13.38
C THR A 115 -4.82 8.18 13.82
N VAL A 116 -3.63 7.57 13.97
CA VAL A 116 -3.49 6.15 14.32
C VAL A 116 -3.34 5.98 15.82
N HIS A 117 -4.15 5.08 16.39
CA HIS A 117 -4.14 4.68 17.80
C HIS A 117 -3.89 3.18 17.90
N GLY A 118 -2.63 2.77 17.71
CA GLY A 118 -2.24 1.36 17.70
C GLY A 118 -2.91 0.56 16.57
N LYS A 119 -3.91 -0.25 16.91
CA LYS A 119 -4.69 -1.07 15.96
C LYS A 119 -5.99 -0.40 15.49
N SER A 120 -6.32 0.79 15.98
CA SER A 120 -7.44 1.60 15.50
C SER A 120 -6.96 2.91 14.89
N GLN A 121 -7.82 3.57 14.12
CA GLN A 121 -7.57 4.89 13.57
C GLN A 121 -8.85 5.70 13.50
N SER A 122 -8.70 7.00 13.73
CA SER A 122 -9.74 8.00 13.48
C SER A 122 -9.48 8.61 12.11
N VAL A 123 -10.50 8.61 11.24
CA VAL A 123 -10.43 9.21 9.90
C VAL A 123 -11.48 10.31 9.80
N SER A 124 -11.07 11.49 9.35
CA SER A 124 -11.99 12.56 8.99
C SER A 124 -11.85 12.96 7.53
N LEU A 125 -12.99 13.18 6.89
CA LEU A 125 -13.10 13.67 5.51
C LEU A 125 -13.92 14.96 5.53
N SER A 126 -13.56 15.92 4.69
CA SER A 126 -14.35 17.15 4.50
C SER A 126 -14.15 17.70 3.09
N GLY A 127 -15.24 18.01 2.40
CA GLY A 127 -15.23 18.52 1.03
C GLY A 127 -16.63 18.78 0.47
N ASP A 128 -16.82 19.90 -0.22
CA ASP A 128 -18.06 20.28 -0.94
C ASP A 128 -19.37 20.02 -0.16
N GLY A 129 -19.43 20.48 1.09
CA GLY A 129 -20.59 20.31 1.97
C GLY A 129 -20.79 18.90 2.53
N THR A 130 -19.92 17.95 2.16
CA THR A 130 -19.89 16.59 2.68
C THR A 130 -18.77 16.45 3.71
N ALA A 131 -19.06 15.74 4.80
CA ALA A 131 -18.07 15.42 5.82
C ALA A 131 -18.24 13.98 6.31
N ALA A 132 -17.16 13.36 6.77
CA ALA A 132 -17.23 12.03 7.40
C ALA A 132 -16.35 11.98 8.64
N GLN A 133 -16.82 11.26 9.65
CA GLN A 133 -16.04 10.91 10.82
C GLN A 133 -16.14 9.40 11.02
N LEU A 134 -15.01 8.70 10.91
CA LEU A 134 -14.95 7.25 10.88
C LEU A 134 -13.94 6.75 11.91
N SER A 135 -14.24 5.59 12.49
CA SER A 135 -13.29 4.79 13.27
C SER A 135 -13.10 3.45 12.59
N LEU A 136 -11.85 3.14 12.25
CA LEU A 136 -11.48 1.90 11.57
C LEU A 136 -10.50 1.11 12.43
N SER A 137 -10.66 -0.19 12.45
CA SER A 137 -9.73 -1.13 13.08
C SER A 137 -8.95 -1.88 12.01
N ARG A 138 -7.68 -2.14 12.29
CA ARG A 138 -6.81 -2.97 11.47
C ARG A 138 -7.38 -4.39 11.44
N ARG A 139 -7.35 -5.01 10.25
CA ARG A 139 -7.68 -6.43 10.08
C ARG A 139 -6.47 -7.32 10.33
#